data_AF-A0A2G0W841-F1
#
_entry.id   AF-A0A2G0W841-F1
#
_cell.length_a   1.000
_cell.length_b   1.000
_cell.length_c   1.000
_cell.angle_alpha   90.00
_cell.angle_beta   90.00
_cell.angle_gamma   90.00
#
_symmetry.space_group_name_H-M   'P 1'
#
loop_
_entity.id
_entity.type
_entity.pdbx_description
1 polymer ?
#
loop_
_entity_poly.entity_id
_entity_poly.type
_entity_poly.pdbx_seq_one_letter_code
_entity_poly.pdbx_strand_id
1 'polypeptide(L)' 'MTDKHAMELKQALVAVFATAASMGIDIDELSEQAASDLADEEAGWLDQFKPGAVHEIRYCRDMVKGFDLVDH' A
#
# COMPACT_ATOMS: atom_id res chain seq x y z
N MET A 1 -1.66 15.40 -15.91
CA MET A 1 -2.98 14.86 -15.53
C MET A 1 -2.81 13.49 -14.86
N THR A 2 -1.90 12.66 -15.38
CA THR A 2 -1.44 11.39 -14.79
C THR A 2 -0.84 11.53 -13.39
N ASP A 3 -0.06 12.58 -13.11
CA ASP A 3 0.59 12.76 -11.80
C ASP A 3 -0.41 13.02 -10.66
N LYS A 4 -1.50 13.75 -10.97
CA LYS A 4 -2.56 14.02 -9.99
C LYS A 4 -3.28 12.73 -9.61
N HIS A 5 -3.63 11.90 -10.59
CA HIS A 5 -4.34 10.65 -10.32
C HIS A 5 -3.46 9.64 -9.56
N ALA A 6 -2.18 9.54 -9.92
CA ALA A 6 -1.22 8.71 -9.18
C ALA A 6 -1.08 9.17 -7.72
N MET A 7 -1.03 10.48 -7.48
CA MET A 7 -1.00 11.04 -6.13
C MET A 7 -2.29 10.74 -5.35
N GLU A 8 -3.47 10.88 -5.96
CA GLU A 8 -4.75 10.57 -5.33
C GLU A 8 -4.86 9.09 -4.93
N LEU A 9 -4.44 8.18 -5.82
CA LEU A 9 -4.42 6.74 -5.51
C LEU A 9 -3.47 6.42 -4.36
N LYS A 10 -2.30 7.06 -4.33
CA LYS A 10 -1.33 6.92 -3.25
C LYS A 10 -1.88 7.42 -1.92
N GLN A 11 -2.54 8.57 -1.92
CA GLN A 11 -3.21 9.12 -0.73
C GLN A 11 -4.34 8.21 -0.24
N ALA A 12 -5.12 7.63 -1.16
CA ALA A 12 -6.15 6.67 -0.81
C ALA A 12 -5.57 5.42 -0.13
N LEU A 13 -4.48 4.86 -0.66
CA LEU A 13 -3.81 3.69 -0.08
C LEU A 13 -3.22 3.99 1.31
N VAL A 14 -2.60 5.16 1.49
CA VAL A 14 -2.14 5.63 2.80
C VAL A 14 -3.33 5.76 3.77
N ALA A 15 -4.45 6.31 3.35
CA ALA A 15 -5.65 6.43 4.18
C ALA A 15 -6.22 5.07 4.61
N VAL A 16 -6.18 4.07 3.72
CA VAL A 16 -6.58 2.69 4.05
C VAL A 16 -5.68 2.10 5.13
N PHE A 17 -4.34 2.18 4.97
CA PHE A 17 -3.42 1.67 5.98
C PHE A 17 -3.53 2.43 7.31
N ALA A 18 -3.64 3.76 7.28
CA ALA A 18 -3.82 4.55 8.49
C ALA A 18 -5.13 4.18 9.23
N THR A 19 -6.21 3.96 8.47
CA THR A 19 -7.49 3.52 9.05
C THR A 19 -7.35 2.13 9.67
N ALA A 20 -6.72 1.18 8.98
CA ALA A 20 -6.48 -0.15 9.49
C ALA A 20 -5.65 -0.12 10.79
N ALA A 21 -4.54 0.63 10.81
CA ALA A 21 -3.72 0.83 12.00
C ALA A 21 -4.53 1.43 13.16
N SER A 22 -5.38 2.43 12.90
CA SER A 22 -6.24 3.05 13.91
C SER A 22 -7.26 2.07 14.53
N MET A 23 -7.60 1.01 13.80
CA MET A 23 -8.48 -0.07 14.26
C MET A 23 -7.70 -1.22 14.95
N GLY A 24 -6.39 -1.09 15.12
CA GLY A 24 -5.53 -2.12 15.72
C GLY A 24 -5.22 -3.28 14.78
N ILE A 25 -5.38 -3.11 13.48
CA ILE A 25 -5.01 -4.12 12.47
C ILE A 25 -3.51 -4.02 12.21
N ASP A 26 -2.83 -5.17 12.18
CA ASP A 26 -1.41 -5.24 11.82
C ASP A 26 -1.23 -4.89 10.33
N ILE A 27 -0.70 -3.70 10.08
CA ILE A 27 -0.48 -3.20 8.72
C ILE A 27 0.74 -3.83 8.03
N ASP A 28 1.65 -4.52 8.76
CA ASP A 28 2.69 -5.34 8.13
C ASP A 28 2.07 -6.56 7.49
N GLU A 29 1.27 -7.30 8.25
CA GLU A 29 0.59 -8.50 7.78
C GLU A 29 -0.38 -8.15 6.65
N LEU A 30 -1.18 -7.10 6.81
CA LEU A 30 -2.08 -6.61 5.76
C LEU A 30 -1.33 -6.24 4.47
N SER A 31 -0.18 -5.58 4.59
CA SER A 31 0.62 -5.18 3.43
C SER A 31 1.23 -6.37 2.70
N GLU A 32 1.75 -7.37 3.41
CA GLU A 32 2.32 -8.55 2.78
C GLU A 32 1.23 -9.45 2.20
N GLN A 33 0.06 -9.55 2.84
CA GLN A 33 -1.10 -10.25 2.28
C GLN A 33 -1.55 -9.59 0.97
N ALA A 34 -1.71 -8.27 0.93
CA ALA A 34 -2.10 -7.54 -0.28
C ALA A 34 -1.06 -7.72 -1.42
N ALA A 35 0.23 -7.78 -1.09
CA ALA A 35 1.28 -8.04 -2.07
C ALA A 35 1.24 -9.49 -2.59
N SER A 36 0.93 -10.46 -1.73
CA SER A 36 0.75 -11.87 -2.12
C SER A 36 -0.48 -12.06 -3.00
N ASP A 37 -1.62 -11.48 -2.61
CA ASP A 37 -2.86 -11.57 -3.37
C ASP A 37 -2.67 -11.01 -4.79
N LEU A 38 -1.94 -9.91 -4.91
CA LEU A 38 -1.58 -9.32 -6.20
C LEU A 38 -0.63 -10.20 -7.02
N ALA A 39 0.27 -10.95 -6.36
CA ALA A 39 1.16 -11.88 -7.05
C ALA A 39 0.39 -13.11 -7.58
N ASP A 40 -0.59 -13.58 -6.80
CA ASP A 40 -1.42 -14.75 -7.10
C ASP A 40 -2.56 -14.48 -8.10
N GLU A 41 -2.86 -13.21 -8.42
CA GLU A 41 -3.79 -12.86 -9.49
C GLU A 41 -3.37 -13.51 -10.82
N GLU A 42 -4.34 -14.04 -11.58
CA GLU A 42 -4.10 -14.73 -12.86
C GLU A 42 -3.12 -13.95 -13.76
N ALA A 43 -2.13 -14.66 -14.28
CA ALA A 43 -1.12 -14.09 -15.16
C ALA A 43 -1.79 -13.39 -16.35
N GLY A 44 -1.64 -12.08 -16.41
CA GLY A 44 -2.32 -11.23 -17.38
C GLY A 44 -1.41 -10.15 -17.93
N TRP A 45 -1.93 -9.33 -18.85
CA TRP A 45 -1.23 -8.16 -19.38
C TRP A 45 -0.69 -7.22 -18.27
N LEU A 46 -1.33 -7.23 -17.09
CA LEU A 46 -0.94 -6.39 -15.95
C LEU A 46 0.26 -6.92 -15.15
N ASP A 47 0.76 -8.13 -15.45
CA ASP A 47 1.90 -8.73 -14.73
C ASP A 47 3.15 -7.84 -14.75
N GLN A 48 3.37 -7.11 -15.84
CA GLN A 48 4.50 -6.17 -15.96
C GLN A 48 4.45 -5.02 -14.94
N PHE A 49 3.28 -4.71 -14.38
CA PHE A 49 3.08 -3.65 -13.40
C PHE A 49 3.05 -4.17 -11.95
N LYS A 50 2.88 -5.49 -11.74
CA LYS A 50 2.82 -6.10 -10.40
C LYS A 50 4.00 -5.71 -9.50
N PRO A 51 5.27 -5.73 -9.96
CA PRO A 51 6.39 -5.31 -9.11
C PRO A 51 6.29 -3.86 -8.63
N GLY A 52 5.81 -2.96 -9.49
CA GLY A 52 5.63 -1.55 -9.13
C GLY A 52 4.48 -1.34 -8.14
N ALA A 53 3.38 -2.07 -8.31
CA ALA A 53 2.26 -2.03 -7.38
C ALA A 53 2.64 -2.62 -6.00
N VAL A 54 3.39 -3.72 -5.94
CA VAL A 54 3.95 -4.27 -4.68
C VAL A 54 4.85 -3.25 -3.99
N HIS A 55 5.69 -2.54 -4.76
CA HIS A 55 6.51 -1.46 -4.20
C HIS A 55 5.66 -0.34 -3.59
N GLU A 56 4.63 0.14 -4.28
CA GLU A 56 3.76 1.20 -3.76
C GLU A 56 2.97 0.76 -2.52
N ILE A 57 2.52 -0.50 -2.46
CA ILE A 57 1.87 -1.08 -1.27
C ILE A 57 2.79 -0.98 -0.04
N ARG A 58 4.03 -1.48 -0.15
CA ARG A 58 5.01 -1.45 0.93
C ARG A 58 5.40 -0.03 1.31
N TYR A 59 5.60 0.83 0.31
CA TYR A 59 5.93 2.23 0.52
C TYR A 59 4.83 2.96 1.32
N CYS A 60 3.56 2.75 0.99
CA CYS A 60 2.46 3.41 1.69
C CYS A 60 2.30 2.91 3.13
N ARG A 61 2.52 1.62 3.39
CA ARG A 61 2.63 1.08 4.76
C ARG A 61 3.74 1.78 5.54
N ASP A 62 4.94 1.88 4.95
CA ASP A 62 6.10 2.48 5.61
C ASP A 62 5.87 3.97 5.93
N MET A 63 5.12 4.68 5.07
CA MET A 63 4.68 6.04 5.38
C MET A 63 3.84 6.10 6.65
N VAL A 64 2.83 5.24 6.78
CA VAL A 64 1.95 5.21 7.96
C VAL A 64 2.73 4.88 9.23
N LYS A 65 3.68 3.94 9.16
CA LYS A 65 4.58 3.62 10.28
C LYS A 65 5.54 4.75 10.64
N GLY A 66 6.02 5.48 9.63
CA GLY A 66 6.87 6.65 9.83
C GLY A 66 6.15 7.78 10.57
N PHE A 67 4.82 7.88 10.48
CA PHE A 67 4.03 8.83 11.27
C PHE A 67 3.99 8.48 12.76
N ASP A 68 4.05 7.19 13.13
CA ASP A 68 4.07 6.74 14.53
C ASP A 68 5.40 7.06 15.26
N LEU A 69 6.50 7.28 14.52
CA LEU A 69 7.82 7.53 15.10
C LEU A 69 8.09 9.01 15.44
N VAL A 70 7.17 9.92 15.14
CA VAL A 70 7.35 11.37 15.37
C VAL A 70 6.57 11.86 16.59
N ASP A 71 5.77 11.01 17.24
CA ASP A 71 4.87 11.36 18.35
C ASP A 71 5.34 10.85 19.74
N HIS A 72 6.66 10.66 19.93
CA HIS A 72 7.27 10.31 21.23
C HIS A 72 8.44 11.22 21.62
#